data_AF-A0A6B3HGL2-F1
#
_entry.id   AF-A0A6B3HGL2-F1
#
_cell.length_a   1.000
_cell.length_b   1.000
_cell.length_c   1.000
_cell.angle_alpha   90.00
_cell.angle_beta   90.00
_cell.angle_gamma   90.00
#
_symmetry.space_group_name_H-M   'P 1'
#
loop_
_entity.id
_entity.type
_entity.pdbx_description
1 polymer ?
#
loop_
_entity_poly.entity_id
_entity_poly.type
_entity_poly.pdbx_seq_one_letter_code
_entity_poly.pdbx_strand_id
1 'polypeptide(L)'
;LAGEGDPDTVVEKRGLKVVSDEGALSTAVDEAIAGNAAIADKIRAGKVAAAGALVGAVMKATRGQADAARVRELILEKLGVEG
;
A
#
# COMPACT_ATOMS: atom_id res chain seq x y z
N LEU A 1 33.11 15.93 18.52
CA LEU A 1 33.68 14.73 17.87
C LEU A 1 32.93 13.53 18.46
N ALA A 2 32.25 12.64 17.76
CA ALA A 2 31.91 12.44 16.36
C ALA A 2 31.01 11.18 16.34
N GLY A 3 30.12 11.06 15.36
CA GLY A 3 29.74 9.74 14.83
C GLY A 3 28.34 9.24 15.19
N GLU A 4 27.43 9.47 14.24
CA GLU A 4 26.21 8.69 13.99
C GLU A 4 26.42 7.17 14.03
N GLY A 5 25.34 6.45 14.29
CA GLY A 5 25.26 5.00 14.16
C GLY A 5 23.89 4.48 14.62
N ASP A 6 22.89 4.61 13.75
CA ASP A 6 21.56 3.99 13.88
C ASP A 6 21.63 2.53 14.34
N PRO A 7 20.91 2.13 15.39
CA PRO A 7 20.51 0.76 15.59
C PRO A 7 19.09 0.55 15.06
N ASP A 8 18.89 0.76 13.76
CA ASP A 8 17.78 0.14 13.02
C ASP A 8 18.14 -1.35 12.87
N THR A 9 18.01 -2.08 13.99
CA THR A 9 18.50 -3.45 14.12
C THR A 9 17.37 -4.38 14.53
N VAL A 10 16.80 -5.00 13.50
CA VAL A 10 16.50 -6.44 13.43
C VAL A 10 15.69 -7.01 14.60
N VAL A 11 14.37 -6.86 14.55
CA VAL A 11 13.45 -7.80 15.22
C VAL A 11 12.26 -8.06 14.33
N GLU A 12 12.37 -8.99 13.37
CA GLU A 12 11.21 -9.65 12.75
C GLU A 12 11.55 -11.07 12.28
N LYS A 13 11.84 -11.95 13.24
CA LYS A 13 11.91 -13.40 13.00
C LYS A 13 10.88 -14.10 13.88
N ARG A 14 9.78 -14.51 13.23
CA ARG A 14 8.86 -15.61 13.62
C ARG A 14 7.74 -15.34 14.64
N GLY A 15 7.27 -14.11 14.82
CA GLY A 15 6.08 -13.85 15.66
C GLY A 15 5.21 -12.63 15.28
N LEU A 16 5.53 -11.89 14.21
CA LEU A 16 4.99 -10.55 13.93
C LEU A 16 4.09 -10.46 12.68
N LYS A 17 3.63 -11.61 12.17
CA LYS A 17 2.86 -11.78 10.92
C LYS A 17 1.40 -11.26 10.95
N VAL A 18 1.06 -10.36 11.88
CA VAL A 18 -0.30 -9.82 11.99
C VAL A 18 -0.30 -8.31 12.18
N VAL A 19 0.76 -7.73 12.76
CA VAL A 19 0.87 -6.28 12.98
C VAL A 19 1.74 -5.60 11.91
N SER A 20 2.66 -6.36 11.29
CA SER A 20 3.59 -5.83 10.28
C SER A 20 3.01 -5.68 8.88
N ASP A 21 1.86 -6.28 8.59
CA ASP A 21 1.29 -6.27 7.24
C ASP A 21 0.50 -4.98 6.93
N GLU A 22 -0.16 -4.35 7.91
CA GLU A 22 -0.97 -3.15 7.63
C GLU A 22 -0.13 -1.91 7.27
N GLY A 23 1.00 -1.70 7.95
CA GLY A 23 1.91 -0.59 7.64
C GLY A 23 2.56 -0.76 6.26
N ALA A 24 3.09 -1.95 5.99
CA ALA A 24 3.70 -2.26 4.69
C ALA A 24 2.68 -2.19 3.53
N LEU A 25 1.46 -2.66 3.76
CA LEU A 25 0.38 -2.59 2.79
C LEU A 25 -0.06 -1.15 2.52
N SER A 26 -0.22 -0.35 3.57
CA SER A 26 -0.57 1.07 3.47
C SER A 26 0.48 1.83 2.66
N THR A 27 1.78 1.61 2.94
CA THR A 27 2.89 2.20 2.18
C THR A 27 2.87 1.77 0.72
N ALA A 28 2.68 0.48 0.43
CA ALA A 28 2.62 0.00 -0.95
C ALA A 28 1.42 0.60 -1.72
N VAL A 29 0.30 0.82 -1.04
CA VAL A 29 -0.86 1.52 -1.61
C VAL A 29 -0.55 2.99 -1.88
N ASP A 30 0.10 3.69 -0.96
CA ASP A 30 0.50 5.09 -1.14
C ASP A 30 1.46 5.25 -2.32
N GLU A 31 2.45 4.37 -2.44
CA GLU A 31 3.37 4.34 -3.59
C GLU A 31 2.63 4.05 -4.90
N ALA A 32 1.68 3.12 -4.91
CA ALA A 32 0.89 2.81 -6.09
C ALA A 32 0.02 4.00 -6.52
N ILE A 33 -0.60 4.70 -5.58
CA ILE A 33 -1.40 5.92 -5.84
C ILE A 33 -0.49 7.03 -6.38
N ALA A 34 0.65 7.29 -5.74
CA ALA A 34 1.59 8.32 -6.13
C ALA A 34 2.18 8.06 -7.53
N GLY A 35 2.54 6.80 -7.83
CA GLY A 35 3.05 6.38 -9.13
C GLY A 35 2.01 6.39 -10.26
N ASN A 36 0.72 6.50 -9.92
CA ASN A 36 -0.40 6.41 -10.87
C ASN A 36 -1.46 7.49 -10.61
N ALA A 37 -1.04 8.74 -10.42
CA ALA A 37 -1.93 9.86 -10.10
C ALA A 37 -3.14 9.98 -11.06
N ALA A 38 -2.91 9.79 -12.37
CA ALA A 38 -3.98 9.83 -13.37
C ALA A 38 -5.07 8.75 -13.18
N ILE A 39 -4.74 7.62 -12.56
CA ILE A 39 -5.69 6.55 -12.21
C ILE A 39 -6.41 6.94 -10.92
N ALA A 40 -5.68 7.45 -9.93
CA ALA A 40 -6.26 7.96 -8.69
C ALA A 40 -7.31 9.04 -8.95
N ASP A 41 -7.05 9.99 -9.86
CA ASP A 41 -8.04 11.03 -10.22
C ASP A 41 -9.29 10.47 -10.91
N LYS A 42 -9.14 9.43 -11.75
CA LYS A 42 -10.30 8.73 -12.34
C LYS A 42 -11.16 8.09 -11.25
N ILE A 43 -10.54 7.48 -10.25
CA ILE A 43 -11.25 6.84 -9.13
C ILE A 43 -11.97 7.91 -8.30
N ARG A 44 -11.31 9.02 -7.95
CA ARG A 44 -11.93 10.17 -7.28
C ARG A 44 -13.10 10.76 -8.06
N ALA A 45 -13.04 10.72 -9.39
CA ALA A 45 -14.14 11.12 -10.27
C ALA A 45 -15.27 10.07 -10.39
N GLY A 46 -15.29 9.06 -9.52
CA GLY A 46 -16.33 8.02 -9.48
C GLY A 46 -16.08 6.82 -10.40
N LYS A 47 -14.96 6.76 -11.13
CA LYS A 47 -14.62 5.59 -11.96
C LYS A 47 -13.94 4.50 -11.12
N VAL A 48 -14.68 3.97 -10.15
CA VAL A 48 -14.20 2.96 -9.18
C VAL A 48 -13.57 1.74 -9.85
N ALA A 49 -14.03 1.35 -11.05
CA ALA A 49 -13.43 0.27 -11.83
C ALA A 49 -11.92 0.46 -12.14
N ALA A 50 -11.44 1.71 -12.16
CA ALA A 50 -10.02 2.02 -12.36
C ALA A 50 -9.14 1.58 -11.17
N ALA A 51 -9.72 1.30 -10.00
CA ALA A 51 -9.01 0.78 -8.83
C ALA A 51 -8.29 -0.55 -9.12
N GLY A 52 -8.80 -1.37 -10.06
CA GLY A 52 -8.16 -2.64 -10.43
C GLY A 52 -6.71 -2.48 -10.92
N ALA A 53 -6.37 -1.36 -11.57
CA ALA A 53 -5.01 -1.08 -12.01
C ALA A 53 -4.07 -0.79 -10.82
N LEU A 54 -4.55 -0.04 -9.82
CA LEU A 54 -3.81 0.23 -8.60
C LEU A 54 -3.65 -1.05 -7.76
N VAL A 55 -4.70 -1.88 -7.68
CA VAL A 55 -4.62 -3.19 -7.02
C VAL A 55 -3.52 -4.04 -7.67
N GLY A 56 -3.46 -4.10 -9.00
CA GLY A 56 -2.41 -4.83 -9.72
C GLY A 56 -1.00 -4.30 -9.43
N ALA A 57 -0.82 -2.98 -9.31
CA ALA A 57 0.45 -2.38 -8.94
C ALA A 57 0.90 -2.78 -7.53
N VAL A 58 -0.01 -2.73 -6.55
CA VAL A 58 0.27 -3.13 -5.16
C VAL A 58 0.54 -4.63 -5.06
N MET A 59 -0.25 -5.47 -5.72
CA MET A 59 -0.02 -6.92 -5.78
C MET A 59 1.37 -7.23 -6.36
N LYS A 60 1.81 -6.50 -7.38
CA LYS A 60 3.15 -6.67 -7.95
C LYS A 60 4.25 -6.25 -6.98
N ALA A 61 4.10 -5.11 -6.31
CA ALA A 61 5.06 -4.61 -5.32
C ALA A 61 5.22 -5.56 -4.13
N THR A 62 4.10 -6.14 -3.68
CA THR A 62 4.05 -7.12 -2.58
C THR A 62 4.32 -8.56 -3.02
N ARG A 63 4.66 -8.81 -4.29
CA ARG A 63 4.88 -10.16 -4.86
C ARG A 63 3.70 -11.12 -4.62
N GLY A 64 2.48 -10.59 -4.63
CA GLY A 64 1.24 -11.34 -4.42
C GLY A 64 1.01 -11.77 -2.96
N GLN A 65 1.76 -11.21 -2.01
CA GLN A 65 1.61 -11.54 -0.59
C GLN A 65 0.46 -10.78 0.08
N ALA A 66 -0.02 -9.70 -0.53
CA ALA A 66 -1.13 -8.93 -0.03
C ALA A 66 -2.49 -9.48 -0.49
N ASP A 67 -3.54 -9.22 0.29
CA ASP A 67 -4.91 -9.53 -0.08
C ASP A 67 -5.47 -8.48 -1.05
N ALA A 68 -5.95 -8.93 -2.21
CA ALA A 68 -6.44 -8.03 -3.27
C ALA A 68 -7.71 -7.26 -2.87
N ALA A 69 -8.60 -7.87 -2.09
CA ALA A 69 -9.81 -7.20 -1.62
C ALA A 69 -9.47 -6.11 -0.61
N ARG A 70 -8.60 -6.42 0.37
CA ARG A 70 -8.12 -5.44 1.35
C ARG A 70 -7.36 -4.28 0.69
N VAL A 71 -6.55 -4.56 -0.32
CA VAL A 71 -5.87 -3.52 -1.11
C VAL A 71 -6.86 -2.61 -1.81
N ARG A 72 -7.91 -3.17 -2.44
CA ARG A 72 -8.95 -2.37 -3.08
C ARG A 72 -9.65 -1.45 -2.09
N GLU A 73 -10.04 -1.98 -0.93
CA GLU A 73 -10.66 -1.18 0.14
C GLU A 73 -9.76 -0.02 0.59
N LEU A 74 -8.48 -0.30 0.87
CA LEU A 74 -7.52 0.73 1.29
C LEU A 74 -7.29 1.80 0.22
N ILE A 75 -7.26 1.42 -1.05
CA ILE A 75 -7.16 2.38 -2.16
C ILE A 75 -8.38 3.32 -2.15
N LEU A 76 -9.59 2.78 -2.01
CA LEU A 76 -10.81 3.57 -2.03
C LEU A 76 -10.91 4.47 -0.80
N GLU A 77 -10.57 3.96 0.38
CA GLU A 77 -10.51 4.71 1.63
C GLU A 77 -9.54 5.89 1.53
N LYS A 78 -8.29 5.65 1.08
CA LYS A 78 -7.27 6.71 0.92
C LYS A 78 -7.64 7.75 -0.15
N LEU A 79 -8.46 7.38 -1.13
CA LEU A 79 -8.94 8.29 -2.16
C LEU A 79 -10.25 8.99 -1.76
N GLY A 80 -10.83 8.67 -0.60
CA GLY A 80 -12.08 9.25 -0.11
C GLY A 80 -13.28 8.85 -0.96
N VAL A 81 -13.24 7.65 -1.56
CA VAL A 81 -14.31 7.14 -2.43
C VAL A 81 -15.00 5.97 -1.72
N GLU A 82 -16.30 6.08 -1.51
CA GLU A 82 -17.12 4.95 -1.09
C GLU A 82 -17.34 4.05 -2.32
N GLY A 83 -17.05 2.75 -2.24
CA GLY A 83 -17.14 1.87 -3.42
C GLY A 83 -17.32 0.40 -3.13
#